data_AF-A0A183ECF6-F1
#
_entry.id   AF-A0A183ECF6-F1
#
_cell.length_a   1.000
_cell.length_b   1.000
_cell.length_c   1.000
_cell.angle_alpha   90.00
_cell.angle_beta   90.00
_cell.angle_gamma   90.00
#
_symmetry.space_group_name_H-M   'P 1'
#
loop_
_entity.id
_entity.type
_entity.pdbx_description
1 polymer ?
#
loop_
_entity_poly.entity_id
_entity_poly.type
_entity_poly.pdbx_seq_one_letter_code
_entity_poly.pdbx_strand_id
1 'polypeptide(L)'
;LAMSKVFAVHFHEMNEAQKGLAESLYQLSLKENSLSVECAPNCDSLRSVAHNGELLERALSFFLSSLATLSEKTIEDTMLTIHNHDQARLEYDVHRNEAASLQQSGASPEILAAAEARCRQYKEKYEQLKADVKASFLFQAHFLQFANGAIVVKLRLLKENRLKVMRKQLLLLHNALSAYFSGGLSLKL
;
A
#
# COMPACT_ATOMS: atom_id res chain seq x y z
N LEU A 1 -5.62 3.99 -6.62
CA LEU A 1 -5.28 2.60 -7.03
C LEU A 1 -6.13 2.14 -8.21
N ALA A 2 -7.47 2.21 -8.14
CA ALA A 2 -8.36 1.74 -9.22
C ALA A 2 -8.01 2.34 -10.60
N MET A 3 -7.90 3.66 -10.70
CA MET A 3 -7.53 4.32 -11.97
C MET A 3 -6.12 3.98 -12.46
N SER A 4 -5.17 3.73 -11.55
CA SER A 4 -3.83 3.27 -11.93
C SER A 4 -3.85 1.85 -12.50
N LYS A 5 -4.72 0.97 -11.98
CA LYS A 5 -4.93 -0.38 -12.52
C LYS A 5 -5.59 -0.32 -13.91
N VAL A 6 -6.64 0.49 -14.06
CA VAL A 6 -7.31 0.71 -15.36
C VAL A 6 -6.34 1.29 -16.39
N PHE A 7 -5.53 2.29 -16.00
CA PHE A 7 -4.50 2.85 -16.87
C PHE A 7 -3.50 1.78 -17.33
N ALA A 8 -3.00 0.94 -16.42
CA ALA A 8 -2.05 -0.12 -16.78
C ALA A 8 -2.65 -1.14 -17.77
N VAL A 9 -3.93 -1.51 -17.58
CA VAL A 9 -4.64 -2.40 -18.51
C VAL A 9 -4.77 -1.77 -19.90
N HIS A 10 -5.29 -0.54 -19.99
CA HIS A 10 -5.46 0.12 -21.27
C HIS A 10 -4.14 0.45 -21.96
N PHE A 11 -3.11 0.78 -21.18
CA PHE A 11 -1.76 0.98 -21.71
C PHE A 11 -1.22 -0.31 -22.32
N HIS A 12 -1.43 -1.46 -21.66
CA HIS A 12 -1.03 -2.75 -22.19
C HIS A 12 -1.76 -3.10 -23.49
N GLU A 13 -3.08 -2.94 -23.52
CA GLU A 13 -3.89 -3.15 -24.73
C GLU A 13 -3.44 -2.25 -25.89
N MET A 14 -3.15 -0.97 -25.60
CA MET A 14 -2.61 -0.03 -26.59
C MET A 14 -1.23 -0.47 -27.10
N ASN A 15 -0.35 -0.92 -26.22
CA ASN A 15 0.99 -1.36 -26.56
C ASN A 15 0.97 -2.61 -27.47
N GLU A 16 0.10 -3.57 -27.17
CA GLU A 16 -0.13 -4.75 -28.03
C GLU A 16 -0.73 -4.36 -29.38
N ALA A 17 -1.66 -3.41 -29.41
CA ALA A 17 -2.22 -2.89 -30.66
C ALA A 17 -1.15 -2.18 -31.53
N GLN A 18 -0.21 -1.45 -30.91
CA GLN A 18 0.93 -0.84 -31.62
C GLN A 18 1.82 -1.90 -32.28
N LYS A 19 2.13 -3.00 -31.59
CA LYS A 19 2.88 -4.13 -32.15
C LYS A 19 2.14 -4.75 -33.34
N GLY A 20 0.83 -5.01 -33.18
CA GLY A 20 0.01 -5.58 -34.25
C GLY A 20 -0.12 -4.68 -35.48
N LEU A 21 -0.23 -3.37 -35.28
CA LEU A 21 -0.27 -2.40 -36.37
C LEU A 21 1.08 -2.31 -37.08
N ALA A 22 2.19 -2.32 -36.33
CA ALA A 22 3.53 -2.32 -36.93
C ALA A 22 3.75 -3.54 -37.83
N GLU A 23 3.32 -4.72 -37.36
CA GLU A 23 3.40 -5.95 -38.15
C GLU A 23 2.51 -5.89 -39.40
N SER A 24 1.30 -5.35 -39.29
CA SER A 24 0.41 -5.18 -40.43
C SER A 24 1.00 -4.27 -41.51
N LEU A 25 1.63 -3.16 -41.12
CA LEU A 25 2.32 -2.25 -42.04
C LEU A 25 3.57 -2.89 -42.67
N TYR A 26 4.31 -3.68 -41.89
CA TYR A 26 5.42 -4.46 -42.42
C TYR A 26 4.94 -5.45 -43.50
N GLN A 27 3.89 -6.21 -43.23
CA GLN A 27 3.31 -7.14 -44.19
C GLN A 27 2.76 -6.43 -45.45
N LEU A 28 2.19 -5.23 -45.30
CA LEU A 28 1.77 -4.41 -46.44
C LEU A 28 2.97 -3.98 -47.29
N SER A 29 4.08 -3.57 -46.67
CA SER A 29 5.30 -3.15 -47.36
C SER A 29 5.93 -4.25 -48.21
N LEU A 30 5.75 -5.52 -47.80
CA LEU A 30 6.23 -6.70 -48.54
C LEU A 30 5.34 -7.06 -49.73
N LYS A 31 4.04 -6.76 -49.64
CA LYS A 31 3.06 -7.09 -50.68
C LYS A 31 2.96 -6.00 -51.74
N GLU A 32 3.00 -4.74 -51.31
CA GLU A 32 2.87 -3.56 -52.16
C GLU A 32 4.17 -2.74 -52.14
N ASN A 33 5.11 -3.12 -53.00
CA ASN A 33 6.42 -2.47 -53.09
C ASN A 33 6.33 -0.95 -53.37
N SER A 34 5.26 -0.49 -54.03
CA SER A 34 5.00 0.92 -54.29
C SER A 34 4.68 1.75 -53.04
N LEU A 35 4.24 1.11 -51.95
CA LEU A 35 3.94 1.73 -50.65
C LEU A 35 5.01 1.47 -49.59
N SER A 36 6.08 0.76 -49.95
CA SER A 36 7.10 0.31 -49.00
C SER A 36 7.80 1.48 -48.30
N VAL A 37 8.03 2.59 -49.03
CA VAL A 37 8.70 3.80 -48.53
C VAL A 37 7.86 4.51 -47.46
N GLU A 38 6.54 4.47 -47.55
CA GLU A 38 5.61 5.02 -46.57
C GLU A 38 5.38 4.05 -45.40
N CYS A 39 5.34 2.74 -45.66
CA CYS A 39 5.06 1.73 -44.64
C CYS A 39 6.24 1.50 -43.69
N ALA A 40 7.48 1.46 -44.20
CA ALA A 40 8.67 1.18 -43.42
C ALA A 40 8.88 2.15 -42.22
N PRO A 41 8.88 3.49 -42.39
CA PRO A 41 9.10 4.41 -41.27
C PRO A 41 7.97 4.36 -40.23
N ASN A 42 6.74 4.10 -40.65
CA ASN A 42 5.61 3.93 -39.72
C ASN A 42 5.75 2.63 -38.91
N CYS A 43 6.17 1.54 -39.55
CA CYS A 43 6.47 0.28 -38.88
C CYS A 43 7.57 0.46 -37.82
N ASP A 44 8.70 1.07 -38.21
CA ASP A 44 9.84 1.30 -37.31
C ASP A 44 9.46 2.20 -36.13
N SER A 45 8.66 3.24 -36.38
CA SER A 45 8.17 4.14 -35.33
C SER A 45 7.26 3.40 -34.33
N LEU A 46 6.31 2.59 -34.82
CA LEU A 46 5.43 1.81 -33.94
C LEU A 46 6.20 0.73 -33.16
N ARG A 47 7.18 0.06 -33.76
CA ARG A 47 8.06 -0.90 -33.05
C ARG A 47 8.86 -0.21 -31.95
N SER A 48 9.42 0.97 -32.24
CA SER A 48 10.16 1.77 -31.26
C SER A 48 9.28 2.20 -30.09
N VAL A 49 8.09 2.74 -30.37
CA VAL A 49 7.12 3.14 -29.33
C VAL A 49 6.69 1.93 -28.50
N ALA A 50 6.39 0.80 -29.14
CA ALA A 50 5.98 -0.41 -28.45
C ALA A 50 7.09 -0.96 -27.54
N HIS A 51 8.33 -0.93 -28.01
CA HIS A 51 9.50 -1.33 -27.21
C HIS A 51 9.69 -0.45 -25.97
N ASN A 52 9.59 0.88 -26.14
CA ASN A 52 9.61 1.81 -25.01
C ASN A 52 8.41 1.59 -24.07
N GLY A 53 7.26 1.21 -24.63
CA GLY A 53 6.04 0.87 -23.88
C GLY A 53 6.26 -0.28 -22.90
N GLU A 54 7.03 -1.31 -23.27
CA GLU A 54 7.34 -2.42 -22.36
C GLU A 54 8.11 -1.98 -21.10
N LEU A 55 8.99 -0.97 -21.21
CA LEU A 55 9.70 -0.42 -20.05
C LEU A 55 8.73 0.30 -19.12
N LEU A 56 7.77 1.05 -19.68
CA LEU A 56 6.72 1.72 -18.91
C LEU A 56 5.75 0.70 -18.28
N GLU A 57 5.36 -0.37 -18.97
CA GLU A 57 4.54 -1.46 -18.41
C GLU A 57 5.19 -2.11 -17.19
N ARG A 58 6.50 -2.40 -17.27
CA ARG A 58 7.27 -2.95 -16.14
C ARG A 58 7.28 -1.99 -14.96
N ALA A 59 7.47 -0.69 -15.21
CA ALA A 59 7.44 0.34 -14.16
C ALA A 59 6.05 0.49 -13.52
N LEU A 60 4.98 0.47 -14.33
CA LEU A 60 3.59 0.51 -13.87
C LEU A 60 3.24 -0.71 -13.02
N SER A 61 3.67 -1.89 -13.44
CA SER A 61 3.47 -3.13 -12.70
C SER A 61 4.16 -3.07 -11.34
N PHE A 62 5.43 -2.66 -11.31
CA PHE A 62 6.17 -2.49 -10.06
C PHE A 62 5.55 -1.45 -9.12
N PHE A 63 5.08 -0.33 -9.68
CA PHE A 63 4.35 0.72 -8.96
C PHE A 63 3.07 0.16 -8.30
N LEU A 64 2.24 -0.55 -9.07
CA LEU A 64 0.99 -1.14 -8.60
C LEU A 64 1.22 -2.20 -7.52
N SER A 65 2.19 -3.10 -7.69
CA SER A 65 2.54 -4.12 -6.68
C SER A 65 3.06 -3.48 -5.38
N SER A 66 3.83 -2.40 -5.49
CA SER A 66 4.33 -1.66 -4.33
C SER A 66 3.20 -0.98 -3.55
N LEU A 67 2.23 -0.40 -4.27
CA LEU A 67 1.04 0.18 -3.64
C LEU A 67 0.13 -0.89 -3.02
N ALA A 68 -0.08 -2.01 -3.70
CA ALA A 68 -0.85 -3.12 -3.16
C ALA A 68 -0.23 -3.64 -1.85
N THR A 69 1.09 -3.83 -1.81
CA THR A 69 1.80 -4.22 -0.58
C THR A 69 1.58 -3.21 0.56
N LEU A 70 1.68 -1.92 0.25
CA LEU A 70 1.43 -0.87 1.24
C LEU A 70 -0.02 -0.89 1.75
N SER A 71 -1.01 -1.02 0.86
CA SER A 71 -2.43 -0.94 1.23
C SER A 71 -3.00 -2.23 1.82
N GLU A 72 -2.66 -3.37 1.25
CA GLU A 72 -3.23 -4.69 1.56
C GLU A 72 -2.39 -5.44 2.59
N LYS A 73 -1.18 -4.99 2.92
CA LYS A 73 -0.38 -5.62 3.98
C LYS A 73 -0.05 -4.63 5.09
N THR A 74 0.64 -3.54 4.77
CA THR A 74 1.14 -2.63 5.82
C THR A 74 0.02 -1.89 6.57
N ILE A 75 -0.99 -1.40 5.84
CA ILE A 75 -2.17 -0.77 6.48
C ILE A 75 -2.98 -1.83 7.23
N GLU A 76 -3.19 -3.01 6.65
CA GLU A 76 -3.97 -4.09 7.27
C GLU A 76 -3.33 -4.59 8.59
N ASP A 77 -2.02 -4.83 8.62
CA ASP A 77 -1.28 -5.18 9.84
C ASP A 77 -1.43 -4.11 10.94
N THR A 78 -1.49 -2.84 10.53
CA THR A 78 -1.71 -1.72 11.46
C THR A 78 -3.14 -1.75 12.00
N MET A 79 -4.14 -1.98 11.14
CA MET A 79 -5.54 -2.08 11.53
C MET A 79 -5.81 -3.27 12.46
N LEU A 80 -5.21 -4.43 12.18
CA LEU A 80 -5.28 -5.60 13.05
C LEU A 80 -4.73 -5.31 14.45
N THR A 81 -3.65 -4.53 14.51
CA THR A 81 -3.07 -4.14 15.81
C THR A 81 -3.98 -3.22 16.60
N ILE A 82 -4.61 -2.25 15.92
CA ILE A 82 -5.60 -1.37 16.54
C ILE A 82 -6.79 -2.20 17.04
N HIS A 83 -7.30 -3.10 16.21
CA HIS A 83 -8.41 -3.98 16.58
C HIS A 83 -8.09 -4.83 17.83
N ASN A 84 -6.93 -5.49 17.86
CA ASN A 84 -6.52 -6.31 19.00
C ASN A 84 -6.33 -5.49 20.28
N HIS A 85 -5.81 -4.26 20.16
CA HIS A 85 -5.68 -3.34 21.28
C HIS A 85 -7.05 -2.92 21.83
N ASP A 86 -7.97 -2.52 20.94
CA ASP A 86 -9.32 -2.11 21.32
C ASP A 86 -10.13 -3.26 21.92
N GLN A 87 -9.98 -4.48 21.37
CA GLN A 87 -10.59 -5.68 21.94
C GLN A 87 -10.07 -5.95 23.36
N ALA A 88 -8.75 -5.93 23.58
CA ALA A 88 -8.17 -6.14 24.91
C ALA A 88 -8.59 -5.06 25.92
N ARG A 89 -8.76 -3.81 25.47
CA ARG A 89 -9.29 -2.73 26.30
C ARG A 89 -10.75 -3.01 26.71
N LEU A 90 -11.60 -3.39 25.76
CA LEU A 90 -13.00 -3.71 26.01
C LEU A 90 -13.14 -4.90 26.97
N GLU A 91 -12.40 -5.98 26.75
CA GLU A 91 -12.38 -7.15 27.64
C GLU A 91 -11.98 -6.76 29.07
N TYR A 92 -10.95 -5.91 29.22
CA TYR A 92 -10.55 -5.39 30.52
C TYR A 92 -11.63 -4.52 31.18
N ASP A 93 -12.27 -3.61 30.43
CA ASP A 93 -13.32 -2.74 30.96
C ASP A 93 -14.55 -3.54 31.41
N VAL A 94 -14.93 -4.59 30.68
CA VAL A 94 -16.02 -5.51 31.07
C VAL A 94 -15.70 -6.17 32.41
N HIS A 95 -14.55 -6.84 32.52
CA HIS A 95 -14.18 -7.53 33.76
C HIS A 95 -13.93 -6.59 34.94
N ARG A 96 -13.48 -5.36 34.69
CA ARG A 96 -13.38 -4.32 35.72
C ARG A 96 -14.76 -3.94 36.25
N ASN A 97 -15.73 -3.74 35.36
CA ASN A 97 -17.10 -3.37 35.74
C ASN A 97 -17.83 -4.54 36.43
N GLU A 98 -17.61 -5.78 35.99
CA GLU A 98 -18.13 -6.98 36.65
C GLU A 98 -17.61 -7.11 38.10
N ALA A 99 -16.29 -6.96 38.30
CA ALA A 99 -15.69 -7.01 39.63
C ALA A 99 -16.23 -5.89 40.54
N ALA A 100 -16.37 -4.67 40.01
CA ALA A 100 -16.94 -3.53 40.75
C ALA A 100 -18.42 -3.77 41.13
N SER A 101 -19.20 -4.38 40.23
CA SER A 101 -20.61 -4.71 40.48
C SER A 101 -20.76 -5.79 41.56
N LEU A 102 -19.95 -6.85 41.50
CA LEU A 102 -19.93 -7.92 42.51
C LEU A 102 -19.51 -7.42 43.90
N GLN A 103 -18.62 -6.43 43.94
CA GLN A 103 -18.23 -5.77 45.19
C GLN A 103 -19.39 -4.97 45.80
N GLN A 104 -20.20 -4.31 44.96
CA GLN A 104 -21.37 -3.53 45.42
C GLN A 104 -22.55 -4.42 45.82
N SER A 105 -22.71 -5.59 45.22
CA SER A 105 -23.78 -6.54 45.54
C SER A 105 -23.52 -7.40 46.78
N GLY A 106 -22.33 -7.27 47.41
CA GLY A 106 -21.97 -8.03 48.61
C GLY A 106 -21.73 -9.51 48.34
N ALA A 107 -21.20 -9.85 47.16
CA ALA A 107 -20.85 -11.22 46.79
C ALA A 107 -19.86 -11.86 47.80
N SER A 108 -19.83 -13.20 47.85
CA SER A 108 -18.94 -13.91 48.76
C SER A 108 -17.45 -13.60 48.47
N PRO A 109 -16.56 -13.68 49.48
CA PRO A 109 -15.14 -13.38 49.31
C PRO A 109 -14.45 -14.23 48.23
N GLU A 110 -14.86 -15.49 48.06
CA GLU A 110 -14.36 -16.39 47.01
C GLU A 110 -14.73 -15.92 45.61
N ILE A 111 -15.99 -15.49 45.40
CA ILE A 111 -16.47 -15.01 44.11
C ILE A 111 -15.77 -13.69 43.73
N LEU A 112 -15.58 -12.81 44.71
CA LEU A 112 -14.89 -11.54 44.51
C LEU A 112 -13.40 -11.77 44.16
N ALA A 113 -12.70 -12.65 44.89
CA ALA A 113 -11.31 -12.98 44.62
C ALA A 113 -11.11 -13.58 43.22
N ALA A 114 -12.03 -14.45 42.78
CA ALA A 114 -12.01 -15.02 41.44
C ALA A 114 -12.24 -13.97 40.35
N ALA A 115 -13.16 -13.02 40.56
CA ALA A 115 -13.44 -11.92 39.63
C ALA A 115 -12.26 -10.93 39.54
N GLU A 116 -11.63 -10.60 40.66
CA GLU A 116 -10.44 -9.75 40.71
C GLU A 116 -9.21 -10.39 40.05
N ALA A 117 -9.03 -11.72 40.20
CA ALA A 117 -7.97 -12.46 39.54
C ALA A 117 -8.17 -12.44 38.01
N ARG A 118 -9.39 -12.65 37.53
CA ARG A 118 -9.75 -12.54 36.11
C ARG A 118 -9.52 -11.12 35.58
N CYS A 119 -9.98 -10.10 36.30
CA CYS A 119 -9.75 -8.71 35.94
C CYS A 119 -8.26 -8.38 35.84
N ARG A 120 -7.42 -8.88 36.77
CA ARG A 120 -5.96 -8.74 36.71
C ARG A 120 -5.34 -9.39 35.47
N GLN A 121 -5.80 -10.58 35.09
CA GLN A 121 -5.32 -11.27 33.88
C GLN A 121 -5.59 -10.45 32.61
N TYR A 122 -6.81 -9.93 32.45
CA TYR A 122 -7.15 -9.09 31.29
C TYR A 122 -6.47 -7.73 31.34
N LYS A 123 -6.22 -7.19 32.54
CA LYS A 123 -5.38 -6.01 32.73
C LYS A 123 -3.95 -6.26 32.26
N GLU A 124 -3.35 -7.39 32.60
CA GLU A 124 -2.00 -7.75 32.15
C GLU A 124 -1.93 -7.93 30.63
N LYS A 125 -2.91 -8.60 30.02
CA LYS A 125 -3.01 -8.72 28.55
C LYS A 125 -3.10 -7.34 27.89
N TYR A 126 -3.97 -6.46 28.41
CA TYR A 126 -4.09 -5.09 27.95
C TYR A 126 -2.77 -4.31 28.16
N GLU A 127 -2.13 -4.46 29.32
CA GLU A 127 -0.88 -3.77 29.66
C GLU A 127 0.33 -4.30 28.86
N GLN A 128 0.37 -5.58 28.50
CA GLN A 128 1.39 -6.16 27.59
C GLN A 128 1.23 -5.58 26.19
N LEU A 129 -0.01 -5.58 25.67
CA LEU A 129 -0.39 -4.88 24.45
C LEU A 129 -0.28 -3.34 24.57
N LYS A 130 0.05 -2.81 25.78
CA LYS A 130 0.38 -1.42 26.11
C LYS A 130 1.86 -1.22 26.50
N ALA A 131 2.68 -2.27 26.58
CA ALA A 131 4.10 -2.22 26.92
C ALA A 131 4.98 -2.33 25.67
N ASP A 132 4.61 -3.19 24.71
CA ASP A 132 5.18 -3.27 23.34
C ASP A 132 5.10 -1.94 22.55
N VAL A 133 4.31 -1.04 23.12
CA VAL A 133 3.83 0.30 22.76
C VAL A 133 4.75 1.41 23.26
N LYS A 134 5.44 1.19 24.38
CA LYS A 134 6.13 2.24 25.15
C LYS A 134 7.60 2.41 24.75
N ALA A 135 8.18 1.43 24.05
CA ALA A 135 9.61 1.34 23.76
C ALA A 135 10.16 2.41 22.79
N SER A 136 9.35 3.35 22.29
CA SER A 136 9.80 4.42 21.38
C SER A 136 9.28 5.82 21.77
N PHE A 137 9.25 6.12 23.07
CA PHE A 137 8.82 7.43 23.59
C PHE A 137 9.83 8.10 24.54
N LEU A 138 11.14 7.84 24.38
CA LEU A 138 12.20 8.63 25.03
C LEU A 138 12.86 9.66 24.10
N PHE A 139 12.23 10.02 22.97
CA PHE A 139 12.67 11.16 22.17
C PHE A 139 11.47 12.06 21.83
N GLN A 140 11.52 13.28 22.37
CA GLN A 140 10.62 14.42 22.12
C GLN A 140 9.26 14.44 22.86
N ALA A 141 9.31 14.65 24.18
CA ALA A 141 8.13 15.02 24.97
C ALA A 141 7.85 16.54 24.88
N HIS A 142 7.02 16.96 23.94
CA HIS A 142 6.12 18.12 24.05
C HIS A 142 5.27 18.20 22.77
N PHE A 143 4.10 17.55 22.70
CA PHE A 143 2.97 18.08 21.89
C PHE A 143 1.62 17.33 22.00
N LEU A 144 1.51 16.14 22.61
CA LEU A 144 0.18 15.52 22.74
C LEU A 144 -0.02 14.88 24.12
N GLN A 145 -0.73 15.63 24.94
CA GLN A 145 -1.38 15.18 26.15
C GLN A 145 -2.37 14.05 25.78
N PHE A 146 -2.24 12.90 26.46
CA PHE A 146 -3.12 11.71 26.37
C PHE A 146 -3.17 10.95 25.02
N ALA A 147 -2.34 9.89 24.87
CA ALA A 147 -2.71 8.57 24.34
C ALA A 147 -1.47 7.72 23.92
N ASN A 148 -1.31 6.56 24.56
CA ASN A 148 -1.17 5.22 23.96
C ASN A 148 -0.14 5.00 22.82
N GLY A 149 0.98 4.34 23.12
CA GLY A 149 2.16 4.22 22.23
C GLY A 149 2.23 3.18 21.08
N ALA A 150 1.56 2.02 21.00
CA ALA A 150 1.72 1.10 19.84
C ALA A 150 0.99 1.62 18.63
N ILE A 151 -0.22 2.11 18.86
CA ILE A 151 -0.99 2.78 17.82
C ILE A 151 -0.18 3.98 17.33
N VAL A 152 0.40 4.79 18.23
CA VAL A 152 1.24 5.92 17.84
C VAL A 152 2.51 5.50 17.08
N VAL A 153 3.21 4.44 17.50
CA VAL A 153 4.42 3.95 16.81
C VAL A 153 4.07 3.32 15.46
N LYS A 154 3.08 2.43 15.39
CA LYS A 154 2.65 1.84 14.11
C LYS A 154 2.05 2.88 13.18
N LEU A 155 1.30 3.87 13.66
CA LEU A 155 0.82 4.99 12.85
C LEU A 155 1.97 5.90 12.39
N ARG A 156 2.99 6.14 13.23
CA ARG A 156 4.19 6.90 12.85
C ARG A 156 5.00 6.16 11.79
N LEU A 157 5.29 4.88 12.02
CA LEU A 157 5.98 4.01 11.07
C LEU A 157 5.18 3.83 9.78
N LEU A 158 3.86 3.69 9.87
CA LEU A 158 2.97 3.63 8.70
C LEU A 158 3.03 4.95 7.93
N LYS A 159 2.98 6.10 8.60
CA LYS A 159 3.09 7.42 7.97
C LYS A 159 4.44 7.60 7.29
N GLU A 160 5.53 7.27 7.97
CA GLU A 160 6.89 7.36 7.43
C GLU A 160 7.11 6.39 6.26
N ASN A 161 6.73 5.12 6.43
CA ASN A 161 6.84 4.09 5.40
C ASN A 161 5.98 4.45 4.18
N ARG A 162 4.72 4.84 4.39
CA ARG A 162 3.83 5.32 3.32
C ARG A 162 4.45 6.48 2.56
N LEU A 163 4.94 7.53 3.24
CA LEU A 163 5.54 8.67 2.57
C LEU A 163 6.81 8.29 1.81
N LYS A 164 7.67 7.43 2.39
CA LYS A 164 8.90 6.96 1.76
C LYS A 164 8.62 6.14 0.50
N VAL A 165 7.69 5.17 0.60
CA VAL A 165 7.26 4.34 -0.53
C VAL A 165 6.61 5.21 -1.59
N MET A 166 5.63 6.04 -1.23
CA MET A 166 4.94 6.92 -2.20
C MET A 166 5.90 7.85 -2.93
N ARG A 167 6.84 8.51 -2.22
CA ARG A 167 7.84 9.39 -2.86
C ARG A 167 8.69 8.63 -3.87
N LYS A 168 9.22 7.46 -3.49
CA LYS A 168 10.03 6.63 -4.37
C LYS A 168 9.23 6.16 -5.59
N GLN A 169 8.01 5.67 -5.36
CA GLN A 169 7.17 5.10 -6.41
C GLN A 169 6.65 6.17 -7.38
N LEU A 170 6.29 7.36 -6.89
CA LEU A 170 5.89 8.49 -7.75
C LEU A 170 7.06 8.99 -8.59
N LEU A 171 8.28 9.05 -8.04
CA LEU A 171 9.47 9.43 -8.80
C LEU A 171 9.79 8.41 -9.90
N LEU A 172 9.74 7.11 -9.59
CA LEU A 172 9.97 6.05 -10.58
C LEU A 172 8.92 6.09 -11.70
N LEU A 173 7.65 6.28 -11.35
CA LEU A 173 6.57 6.42 -12.32
C LEU A 173 6.76 7.65 -13.21
N HIS A 174 7.11 8.80 -12.62
CA HIS A 174 7.41 10.02 -13.37
C HIS A 174 8.57 9.80 -14.36
N ASN A 175 9.69 9.24 -13.89
CA ASN A 175 10.84 8.98 -14.74
C ASN A 175 10.51 8.02 -15.91
N ALA A 176 9.71 6.97 -15.64
CA ALA A 176 9.28 6.03 -16.67
C ALA A 176 8.37 6.69 -17.71
N LEU A 177 7.40 7.51 -17.28
CA LEU A 177 6.54 8.27 -18.18
C LEU A 177 7.35 9.26 -19.03
N SER A 178 8.23 10.03 -18.41
CA SER A 178 9.12 10.97 -19.11
C SER A 178 10.01 10.26 -20.12
N ALA A 179 10.59 9.11 -19.77
CA ALA A 179 11.42 8.31 -20.68
C ALA A 179 10.60 7.77 -21.87
N TYR A 180 9.39 7.27 -21.63
CA TYR A 180 8.50 6.78 -22.69
C TYR A 180 8.16 7.89 -23.71
N PHE A 181 7.73 9.06 -23.24
CA PHE A 181 7.35 10.16 -24.13
C PHE A 181 8.56 10.84 -24.79
N SER A 182 9.67 11.00 -24.07
CA SER A 182 10.90 11.60 -24.65
C SER A 182 11.64 10.67 -25.60
N GLY A 183 11.57 9.35 -25.39
CA GLY A 183 12.08 8.34 -26.32
C GLY A 183 11.37 8.39 -27.67
N GLY A 184 10.08 8.76 -27.70
CA GLY A 184 9.33 9.02 -28.93
C GLY A 184 9.68 10.34 -29.64
N LEU A 185 10.21 11.34 -28.91
CA LEU A 185 10.54 12.67 -29.43
C LEU A 185 11.87 12.73 -30.23
N SER A 186 12.70 11.69 -30.19
CA SER A 186 13.97 11.65 -30.93
C SER A 186 13.82 11.28 -32.41
N LEU A 187 12.61 10.93 -32.87
CA LEU A 187 12.31 10.71 -34.29
C LEU A 187 11.87 12.03 -34.95
N LYS A 188 12.88 12.88 -35.15
CA LYS A 188 13.03 13.95 -36.17
C LYS A 188 11.79 14.80 -36.54
N LEU A 189 11.81 16.04 -36.05
CA LEU A 189 11.65 17.21 -36.94
C LEU A 189 12.71 17.17 -38.06
#